data_AF-A0A9W4RAZ7-F1
#
_entry.id   AF-A0A9W4RAZ7-F1
#
_cell.length_a   1.000
_cell.length_b   1.000
_cell.length_c   1.000
_cell.angle_alpha   90.00
_cell.angle_beta   90.00
_cell.angle_gamma   90.00
#
_symmetry.space_group_name_H-M   'P 1'
#
loop_
_entity.id
_entity.type
_entity.pdbx_description
1 polymer ?
#
loop_
_entity_poly.entity_id
_entity_poly.type
_entity_poly.pdbx_seq_one_letter_code
_entity_poly.pdbx_strand_id
1 'polypeptide(L)'
;MAQRIRVTHLLLAGGLMLAAQPAFAQEGMLFKNLLEGTFGSRSAGDDIDYRARPPLVVPPNTTLPPPQDPASTRNAAWPNDPDVQRRKEEATRPIFAQTERARNNPLLSQDELRRGRTSRPEQVPVIAEEHSNYNNQIQPIRIGRELAARRNQQTGDSVVYGEEPPRRMLTEPPTGYRAPAATAAVGPGRNGPVEDKQAVGQREFVTGQGPVMR
;
A
#
# COMPACT_ATOMS: atom_id res chain seq x y z
N MET A 1 72.70 -20.49 31.46
CA MET A 1 72.54 -19.98 32.84
C MET A 1 72.64 -18.46 32.77
N ALA A 2 71.55 -17.71 32.55
CA ALA A 2 70.57 -17.24 33.52
C ALA A 2 71.21 -16.50 34.71
N GLN A 3 71.18 -15.16 34.71
CA GLN A 3 70.79 -14.36 35.87
C GLN A 3 70.16 -13.03 35.43
N ARG A 4 69.01 -12.72 36.05
CA ARG A 4 68.16 -11.54 35.88
C ARG A 4 68.20 -10.74 37.19
N ILE A 5 68.34 -9.42 37.15
CA ILE A 5 67.98 -8.48 38.24
C ILE A 5 67.58 -7.17 37.52
N ARG A 6 66.30 -6.76 37.39
CA ARG A 6 65.42 -5.99 38.33
C ARG A 6 66.09 -4.65 38.76
N VAL A 7 65.48 -3.45 38.84
CA VAL A 7 64.09 -2.95 38.78
C VAL A 7 64.14 -1.40 38.92
N THR A 8 63.21 -0.71 38.22
CA THR A 8 62.50 0.58 38.52
C THR A 8 63.10 2.00 38.44
N HIS A 9 62.21 2.87 37.93
CA HIS A 9 62.17 4.30 37.63
C HIS A 9 62.04 5.28 38.81
N LEU A 10 62.40 6.55 38.56
CA LEU A 10 61.84 7.80 39.13
C LEU A 10 62.24 8.96 38.17
N LEU A 11 61.40 9.55 37.30
CA LEU A 11 60.30 10.54 37.41
C LEU A 11 60.71 12.02 37.69
N LEU A 12 59.97 12.94 37.04
CA LEU A 12 59.86 14.42 37.11
C LEU A 12 60.77 15.27 36.18
N ALA A 13 60.34 16.37 35.55
CA ALA A 13 59.04 16.94 35.17
C ALA A 13 59.33 18.23 34.35
N GLY A 14 58.45 18.61 33.42
CA GLY A 14 58.39 20.00 32.93
C GLY A 14 57.87 20.18 31.50
N GLY A 15 56.80 20.95 31.33
CA GLY A 15 56.60 21.76 30.12
C GLY A 15 55.43 21.38 29.22
N LEU A 16 54.28 21.98 29.52
CA LEU A 16 53.08 22.09 28.68
C LEU A 16 53.34 23.04 27.48
N MET A 17 52.69 22.77 26.35
CA MET A 17 52.27 23.68 25.25
C MET A 17 53.16 23.93 24.01
N LEU A 18 52.47 23.75 22.87
CA LEU A 18 52.53 24.53 21.63
C LEU A 18 53.51 24.10 20.51
N ALA A 19 53.00 23.28 19.59
CA ALA A 19 53.00 23.61 18.16
C ALA A 19 52.13 22.59 17.41
N ALA A 20 50.88 22.95 17.14
CA ALA A 20 50.16 22.42 15.99
C ALA A 20 50.99 22.79 14.76
N GLN A 21 51.72 21.83 14.19
CA GLN A 21 52.40 22.05 12.93
C GLN A 21 51.34 22.23 11.85
N PRO A 22 51.39 23.31 11.05
CA PRO A 22 50.49 23.43 9.91
C PRO A 22 50.84 22.30 8.93
N ALA A 23 49.86 21.48 8.57
CA ALA A 23 49.97 20.61 7.42
C ALA A 23 50.17 21.53 6.20
N PHE A 24 51.38 21.51 5.64
CA PHE A 24 51.73 22.29 4.46
C PHE A 24 50.87 21.82 3.28
N ALA A 25 50.22 22.77 2.60
CA ALA A 25 49.39 22.59 1.41
C ALA A 25 50.20 22.19 0.15
N GLN A 26 51.13 21.23 0.27
CA GLN A 26 51.85 20.65 -0.87
C GLN A 26 50.96 19.74 -1.73
N GLU A 27 49.82 19.33 -1.19
CA GLU A 27 48.83 18.48 -1.86
C GLU A 27 48.16 19.19 -3.05
N GLY A 28 48.13 20.54 -3.07
CA GLY A 28 47.57 21.30 -4.19
C GLY A 28 48.39 21.21 -5.47
N MET A 29 49.73 21.17 -5.39
CA MET A 29 50.60 21.06 -6.57
C MET A 29 50.64 19.64 -7.11
N LEU A 30 50.68 18.64 -6.22
CA LEU A 30 50.61 17.23 -6.61
C LEU A 30 49.27 16.90 -7.27
N PHE A 31 48.16 17.35 -6.68
CA PHE A 31 46.83 17.15 -7.25
C PHE A 31 46.66 17.92 -8.56
N LYS A 32 47.18 19.17 -8.66
CA LYS A 32 47.19 19.94 -9.92
C LYS A 32 47.98 19.23 -11.02
N ASN A 33 49.19 18.74 -10.72
CA ASN A 33 50.03 18.03 -11.69
C ASN A 33 49.41 16.69 -12.10
N LEU A 34 48.76 15.97 -11.17
CA LEU A 34 48.01 14.76 -11.48
C LEU A 34 46.80 15.06 -12.37
N LEU A 35 46.04 16.12 -12.09
CA LEU A 35 44.88 16.51 -12.88
C LEU A 35 45.29 16.96 -14.29
N GLU A 36 46.35 17.77 -14.41
CA GLU A 36 46.89 18.20 -15.70
C GLU A 36 47.48 17.02 -16.50
N GLY A 37 48.09 16.04 -15.84
CA GLY A 37 48.65 14.85 -16.48
C GLY A 37 47.61 13.81 -16.91
N THR A 38 46.43 13.78 -16.27
CA THR A 38 45.36 12.80 -16.56
C THR A 38 44.27 13.36 -17.48
N PHE A 39 43.94 14.65 -17.36
CA PHE A 39 42.88 15.29 -18.13
C PHE A 39 43.38 16.33 -19.14
N GLY A 40 44.70 16.50 -19.26
CA GLY A 40 45.33 17.51 -20.11
C GLY A 40 45.37 18.88 -19.42
N SER A 41 46.54 19.52 -19.47
CA SER A 41 46.72 20.90 -19.02
C SER A 41 45.89 21.83 -19.90
N ARG A 42 44.84 22.46 -19.35
CA ARG A 42 44.18 23.58 -20.02
C ARG A 42 45.13 24.77 -19.99
N SER A 43 46.01 24.83 -20.99
CA SER A 43 46.82 26.01 -21.27
C SER A 43 45.89 27.21 -21.49
N ALA A 44 46.28 28.38 -20.99
CA ALA A 44 45.50 29.62 -21.00
C ALA A 44 45.32 30.25 -22.41
N GLY A 45 45.08 29.42 -23.42
CA GLY A 45 44.96 29.81 -24.82
C GLY A 45 44.22 28.82 -25.73
N ASP A 46 43.63 27.73 -25.21
CA ASP A 46 42.68 26.92 -25.98
C ASP A 46 41.34 27.66 -26.04
N ASP A 47 41.28 28.68 -26.89
CA ASP A 47 40.02 29.32 -27.26
C ASP A 47 39.16 28.28 -27.99
N ILE A 48 37.88 28.20 -27.64
CA ILE A 48 37.00 27.17 -28.19
C ILE A 48 36.79 27.52 -29.67
N ASP A 49 37.28 26.67 -30.57
CA ASP A 49 37.03 26.82 -32.00
C ASP A 49 35.54 26.53 -32.28
N TYR A 50 34.72 27.58 -32.26
CA TYR A 50 33.28 27.54 -32.53
C TYR A 50 33.04 27.27 -34.02
N ARG A 51 33.17 26.01 -34.43
CA ARG A 51 32.78 25.57 -35.77
C ARG A 51 31.29 25.23 -35.81
N ALA A 52 30.71 25.39 -37.01
CA ALA A 52 29.37 24.91 -37.28
C ALA A 52 29.27 23.41 -36.91
N ARG A 53 28.16 23.02 -36.28
CA ARG A 53 27.90 21.63 -35.94
C ARG A 53 27.86 20.80 -37.24
N PRO A 54 28.39 19.57 -37.24
CA PRO A 54 28.26 18.70 -38.41
C PRO A 54 26.78 18.52 -38.77
N PRO A 55 26.46 18.37 -40.07
CA PRO A 55 25.08 18.22 -40.52
C PRO A 55 24.44 16.95 -39.95
N LEU A 56 23.11 17.01 -39.75
CA LEU A 56 22.34 15.89 -39.23
C LEU A 56 22.37 14.72 -40.23
N VAL A 57 22.87 13.56 -39.79
CA VAL A 57 22.86 12.34 -40.61
C VAL A 57 21.46 11.72 -40.53
N VAL A 58 20.75 11.74 -41.65
CA VAL A 58 19.45 11.09 -41.78
C VAL A 58 19.67 9.62 -42.11
N PRO A 59 18.96 8.67 -41.45
CA PRO A 59 19.06 7.26 -41.79
C PRO A 59 18.64 7.00 -43.25
N PRO A 60 19.25 6.00 -43.92
CA PRO A 60 19.06 5.73 -45.35
C PRO A 60 17.64 5.25 -45.70
N ASN A 61 16.89 4.74 -44.73
CA ASN A 61 15.46 4.47 -44.88
C ASN A 61 14.68 4.91 -43.64
N THR A 62 13.40 5.15 -43.84
CA THR A 62 12.42 5.49 -42.80
C THR A 62 11.47 4.33 -42.50
N THR A 63 11.77 3.14 -43.03
CA THR A 63 10.95 1.94 -42.82
C THR A 63 11.07 1.50 -41.38
N LEU A 64 9.98 1.64 -40.64
CA LEU A 64 9.89 1.16 -39.26
C LEU A 64 10.01 -0.37 -39.26
N PRO A 65 10.68 -0.97 -38.26
CA PRO A 65 10.62 -2.40 -38.04
C PRO A 65 9.17 -2.87 -37.91
N PRO A 66 8.84 -4.09 -38.35
CA PRO A 66 7.50 -4.63 -38.16
C PRO A 66 7.11 -4.64 -36.67
N PRO A 67 5.82 -4.46 -36.34
CA PRO A 67 5.36 -4.50 -34.95
C PRO A 67 5.69 -5.86 -34.33
N GLN A 68 6.09 -5.86 -33.06
CA GLN A 68 6.30 -7.11 -32.33
C GLN A 68 4.97 -7.87 -32.21
N ASP A 69 5.06 -9.19 -32.21
CA ASP A 69 3.92 -10.07 -31.95
C ASP A 69 3.25 -9.69 -30.63
N PRO A 70 1.90 -9.79 -30.55
CA PRO A 70 1.19 -9.39 -29.35
C PRO A 70 1.63 -10.23 -28.15
N ALA A 71 2.04 -9.53 -27.08
CA ALA A 71 2.44 -10.12 -25.81
C ALA A 71 1.33 -10.93 -25.10
N SER A 72 0.14 -11.01 -25.68
CA SER A 72 -0.97 -11.85 -25.24
C SER A 72 -0.73 -13.34 -25.50
N THR A 73 0.16 -13.70 -26.42
CA THR A 73 0.52 -15.10 -26.66
C THR A 73 1.52 -15.54 -25.60
N ARG A 74 1.06 -16.36 -24.66
CA ARG A 74 1.89 -16.87 -23.56
C ARG A 74 3.11 -17.59 -24.12
N ASN A 75 4.29 -17.08 -23.81
CA ASN A 75 5.54 -17.71 -24.23
C ASN A 75 5.70 -19.08 -23.55
N ALA A 76 5.80 -20.14 -24.36
CA ALA A 76 5.93 -21.52 -23.88
C ALA A 76 7.26 -21.81 -23.15
N ALA A 77 8.24 -20.91 -23.24
CA ALA A 77 9.53 -21.03 -22.57
C ALA A 77 9.49 -20.68 -21.07
N TRP A 78 8.40 -20.08 -20.56
CA TRP A 78 8.28 -19.72 -19.15
C TRP A 78 7.51 -20.77 -18.34
N PRO A 79 8.01 -21.15 -17.14
CA PRO A 79 7.29 -22.04 -16.24
C PRO A 79 5.90 -21.53 -15.86
N ASN A 80 4.98 -22.45 -15.55
CA ASN A 80 3.67 -22.10 -15.04
C ASN A 80 3.80 -21.56 -13.60
N ASP A 81 3.29 -20.35 -13.38
CA ASP A 81 3.19 -19.78 -12.03
C ASP A 81 2.17 -20.58 -11.18
N PRO A 82 2.57 -21.18 -10.05
CA PRO A 82 1.68 -21.93 -9.17
C PRO A 82 0.58 -21.06 -8.56
N ASP A 83 0.80 -19.77 -8.33
CA ASP A 83 -0.21 -18.88 -7.74
C ASP A 83 -1.34 -18.58 -8.72
N VAL A 84 -1.01 -18.44 -10.02
CA VAL A 84 -2.02 -18.27 -11.08
C VAL A 84 -2.84 -19.55 -11.25
N GLN A 85 -2.21 -20.72 -11.15
CA GLN A 85 -2.93 -22.00 -11.17
C GLN A 85 -3.84 -22.14 -9.97
N ARG A 86 -3.34 -21.88 -8.75
CA ARG A 86 -4.15 -21.92 -7.52
C ARG A 86 -5.36 -20.99 -7.61
N ARG A 87 -5.19 -19.77 -8.13
CA ARG A 87 -6.30 -18.82 -8.32
C ARG A 87 -7.35 -19.34 -9.30
N LYS A 88 -6.93 -19.97 -10.40
CA LYS A 88 -7.87 -20.58 -11.37
C LYS A 88 -8.60 -21.77 -10.76
N GLU A 89 -7.90 -22.61 -10.03
CA GLU A 89 -8.48 -23.75 -9.32
C GLU A 89 -9.50 -23.28 -8.28
N GLU A 90 -9.17 -22.28 -7.47
CA GLU A 90 -10.08 -21.66 -6.50
C GLU A 90 -11.32 -21.07 -7.17
N ALA A 91 -11.17 -20.39 -8.31
CA ALA A 91 -12.30 -19.85 -9.07
C ALA A 91 -13.20 -20.95 -9.68
N THR A 92 -12.64 -22.12 -9.98
CA THR A 92 -13.36 -23.25 -10.60
C THR A 92 -13.92 -24.22 -9.56
N ARG A 93 -13.49 -24.12 -8.29
CA ARG A 93 -13.96 -25.01 -7.22
C ARG A 93 -15.47 -24.82 -7.00
N PRO A 94 -16.27 -25.90 -7.08
CA PRO A 94 -17.69 -25.80 -6.77
C PRO A 94 -17.88 -25.46 -5.30
N ILE A 95 -18.81 -24.54 -5.00
CA ILE A 95 -19.15 -24.09 -3.63
C ILE A 95 -19.57 -25.27 -2.74
N PHE A 96 -20.12 -26.32 -3.35
CA PHE A 96 -20.48 -27.56 -2.67
C PHE A 96 -19.86 -28.76 -3.39
N ALA A 97 -19.03 -29.52 -2.67
CA ALA A 97 -18.56 -30.80 -3.16
C ALA A 97 -19.70 -31.83 -3.03
N GLN A 98 -20.14 -32.40 -4.14
CA GLN A 98 -21.06 -33.54 -4.09
C GLN A 98 -20.35 -34.69 -3.37
N THR A 99 -20.87 -35.06 -2.20
CA THR A 99 -20.41 -36.22 -1.44
C THR A 99 -20.57 -37.48 -2.29
N GLU A 100 -19.75 -38.50 -2.04
CA GLU A 100 -19.85 -39.77 -2.77
C GLU A 100 -21.24 -40.40 -2.64
N ARG A 101 -21.88 -40.21 -1.47
CA ARG A 101 -23.28 -40.56 -1.24
C ARG A 101 -24.24 -39.79 -2.16
N ALA A 102 -24.01 -38.50 -2.42
CA ALA A 102 -24.85 -37.72 -3.33
C ALA A 102 -24.66 -38.14 -4.81
N ARG A 103 -23.46 -38.59 -5.19
CA ARG A 103 -23.18 -39.09 -6.54
C ARG A 103 -23.77 -40.48 -6.80
N ASN A 104 -23.73 -41.34 -5.78
CA ASN A 104 -24.18 -42.73 -5.86
C ASN A 104 -25.66 -42.92 -5.53
N ASN A 105 -26.38 -41.86 -5.13
CA ASN A 105 -27.81 -41.96 -4.90
C ASN A 105 -28.55 -41.76 -6.22
N PRO A 106 -29.37 -42.72 -6.68
CA PRO A 106 -30.19 -42.52 -7.87
C PRO A 106 -31.11 -41.31 -7.65
N LEU A 107 -31.09 -40.37 -8.61
CA LEU A 107 -32.00 -39.23 -8.60
C LEU A 107 -33.42 -39.78 -8.78
N LEU A 108 -34.28 -39.62 -7.77
CA LEU A 108 -35.70 -39.97 -7.92
C LEU A 108 -36.35 -39.07 -8.97
N SER A 109 -37.15 -39.67 -9.83
CA SER A 109 -38.02 -38.95 -10.76
C SER A 109 -39.13 -38.21 -9.99
N GLN A 110 -39.69 -37.17 -10.62
CA GLN A 110 -40.77 -36.37 -10.04
C GLN A 110 -41.99 -37.24 -9.65
N ASP A 111 -42.25 -38.32 -10.39
CA ASP A 111 -43.38 -39.21 -10.13
C ASP A 111 -43.13 -40.18 -8.97
N GLU A 112 -41.88 -40.57 -8.72
CA GLU A 112 -41.51 -41.36 -7.52
C GLU A 112 -41.57 -40.49 -6.26
N LEU A 113 -41.14 -39.23 -6.33
CA LEU A 113 -41.28 -38.26 -5.24
C LEU A 113 -42.75 -38.01 -4.88
N ARG A 114 -43.63 -37.93 -5.89
CA ARG A 114 -45.07 -37.76 -5.68
C ARG A 114 -45.70 -38.98 -5.00
N ARG A 115 -45.28 -40.19 -5.37
CA ARG A 115 -45.76 -41.45 -4.78
C ARG A 115 -45.39 -41.59 -3.29
N GLY A 116 -44.24 -41.05 -2.88
CA GLY A 116 -43.80 -41.08 -1.48
C GLY A 116 -44.40 -39.99 -0.57
N ARG A 117 -45.21 -39.07 -1.12
CA ARG A 117 -45.83 -37.99 -0.35
C ARG A 117 -47.02 -38.51 0.45
N THR A 118 -46.77 -38.97 1.67
CA THR A 118 -47.83 -39.16 2.66
C THR A 118 -48.27 -37.80 3.20
N SER A 119 -49.54 -37.66 3.61
CA SER A 119 -50.02 -36.47 4.29
C SER A 119 -49.26 -36.31 5.60
N ARG A 120 -48.40 -35.29 5.68
CA ARG A 120 -47.61 -34.96 6.87
C ARG A 120 -48.56 -34.78 8.08
N PRO A 121 -48.34 -35.44 9.23
CA PRO A 121 -48.99 -35.03 10.46
C PRO A 121 -48.51 -33.62 10.84
N GLU A 122 -49.43 -32.77 11.28
CA GLU A 122 -49.25 -31.34 11.56
C GLU A 122 -48.44 -31.08 12.85
N GLN A 123 -47.36 -31.82 13.06
CA GLN A 123 -46.43 -31.59 14.16
C GLN A 123 -45.21 -30.87 13.57
N VAL A 124 -45.30 -29.53 13.56
CA VAL A 124 -44.12 -28.69 13.42
C VAL A 124 -43.21 -29.04 14.60
N PRO A 125 -41.98 -29.56 14.37
CA PRO A 125 -41.08 -29.82 15.47
C PRO A 125 -40.83 -28.49 16.17
N VAL A 126 -41.10 -28.43 17.46
CA VAL A 126 -40.70 -27.30 18.30
C VAL A 126 -39.18 -27.30 18.29
N ILE A 127 -38.59 -26.45 17.45
CA ILE A 127 -37.14 -26.26 17.43
C ILE A 127 -36.82 -25.58 18.74
N ALA A 128 -36.19 -26.32 19.66
CA ALA A 128 -35.67 -25.74 20.90
C ALA A 128 -34.83 -24.50 20.52
N GLU A 129 -35.01 -23.38 21.22
CA GLU A 129 -34.40 -22.09 20.85
C GLU A 129 -32.87 -22.19 20.71
N GLU A 130 -32.26 -23.09 21.47
CA GLU A 130 -30.84 -23.45 21.46
C GLU A 130 -30.36 -24.09 20.15
N HIS A 131 -31.26 -24.65 19.34
CA HIS A 131 -30.97 -25.31 18.07
C HIS A 131 -31.48 -24.50 16.86
N SER A 132 -31.97 -23.28 17.10
CA SER A 132 -32.41 -22.41 16.03
C SER A 132 -31.21 -21.88 15.24
N ASN A 133 -31.22 -22.09 13.92
CA ASN A 133 -30.25 -21.49 12.99
C ASN A 133 -30.18 -19.97 13.20
N TYR A 134 -31.33 -19.35 13.47
CA TYR A 134 -31.40 -17.93 13.72
C TYR A 134 -30.55 -17.50 14.92
N ASN A 135 -30.71 -18.16 16.06
CA ASN A 135 -29.98 -17.81 17.29
C ASN A 135 -28.49 -18.14 17.21
N ASN A 136 -28.12 -19.27 16.61
CA ASN A 136 -26.73 -19.72 16.61
C ASN A 136 -25.87 -19.11 15.49
N GLN A 137 -26.45 -18.85 14.32
CA GLN A 137 -25.69 -18.41 13.14
C GLN A 137 -26.04 -16.97 12.77
N ILE A 138 -27.32 -16.65 12.64
CA ILE A 138 -27.75 -15.37 12.06
C ILE A 138 -27.62 -14.22 13.07
N GLN A 139 -28.03 -14.44 14.31
CA GLN A 139 -28.05 -13.40 15.36
C GLN A 139 -26.66 -12.85 15.68
N PRO A 140 -25.61 -13.67 15.92
CA PRO A 140 -24.27 -13.18 16.16
C PRO A 140 -23.71 -12.35 14.99
N ILE A 141 -23.99 -12.76 13.74
CA ILE A 141 -23.56 -12.03 12.54
C ILE A 141 -24.25 -10.65 12.46
N ARG A 142 -25.55 -10.58 12.77
CA ARG A 142 -26.29 -9.30 12.79
C ARG A 142 -25.74 -8.36 13.85
N ILE A 143 -25.52 -8.86 15.06
CA ILE A 143 -24.94 -8.09 16.17
C ILE A 143 -23.53 -7.60 15.80
N GLY A 144 -22.68 -8.46 15.24
CA GLY A 144 -21.34 -8.09 14.79
C GLY A 144 -21.36 -7.00 13.71
N ARG A 145 -22.26 -7.13 12.73
CA ARG A 145 -22.47 -6.11 11.69
C ARG A 145 -22.91 -4.78 12.27
N GLU A 146 -23.87 -4.80 13.20
CA GLU A 146 -24.39 -3.58 13.83
C GLU A 146 -23.33 -2.89 14.70
N LEU A 147 -22.57 -3.66 15.49
CA LEU A 147 -21.46 -3.15 16.30
C LEU A 147 -20.38 -2.51 15.42
N ALA A 148 -20.03 -3.14 14.30
CA ALA A 148 -19.08 -2.58 13.33
C ALA A 148 -19.61 -1.27 12.72
N ALA A 149 -20.89 -1.22 12.35
CA ALA A 149 -21.52 -0.01 11.84
C ALA A 149 -21.51 1.13 12.87
N ARG A 150 -21.86 0.86 14.13
CA ARG A 150 -21.81 1.84 15.23
C ARG A 150 -20.39 2.36 15.47
N ARG A 151 -19.38 1.49 15.44
CA ARG A 151 -17.96 1.89 15.56
C ARG A 151 -17.52 2.82 14.42
N ASN A 152 -17.94 2.52 13.19
CA ASN A 152 -17.62 3.34 12.03
C ASN A 152 -18.30 4.71 12.11
N GLN A 153 -19.55 4.76 12.55
CA GLN A 153 -20.27 6.02 12.79
C GLN A 153 -19.57 6.88 13.86
N GLN A 154 -19.24 6.30 15.01
CA GLN A 154 -18.48 6.98 16.06
C GLN A 154 -17.13 7.53 15.58
N THR A 155 -16.49 6.82 14.65
CA THR A 155 -15.24 7.30 14.05
C THR A 155 -15.49 8.49 13.13
N GLY A 156 -16.54 8.45 12.30
CA GLY A 156 -16.95 9.58 11.46
C GLY A 156 -17.34 10.84 12.24
N ASP A 157 -18.10 10.68 13.33
CA ASP A 157 -18.54 11.80 14.17
C ASP A 157 -17.38 12.52 14.87
N SER A 158 -16.27 11.83 15.11
CA SER A 158 -15.07 12.40 15.73
C SER A 158 -14.17 13.19 14.77
N VAL A 159 -14.46 13.18 13.46
CA VAL A 159 -13.65 13.87 12.45
C VAL A 159 -14.30 15.22 12.15
N VAL A 160 -13.74 16.27 12.75
CA VAL A 160 -14.11 17.66 12.42
C VAL A 160 -13.36 18.10 11.18
N TYR A 161 -14.06 18.76 10.25
CA TYR A 161 -13.44 19.30 9.05
C TYR A 161 -12.39 20.36 9.40
N GLY A 162 -11.15 20.17 8.94
CA GLY A 162 -10.05 21.10 9.14
C GLY A 162 -9.22 20.86 10.41
N GLU A 163 -9.65 19.97 11.30
CA GLU A 163 -8.86 19.54 12.46
C GLU A 163 -8.25 18.16 12.21
N GLU A 164 -7.04 17.94 12.71
CA GLU A 164 -6.37 16.64 12.59
C GLU A 164 -6.89 15.65 13.64
N PRO A 165 -7.42 14.48 13.23
CA PRO A 165 -7.85 13.46 14.17
C PRO A 165 -6.67 12.93 15.00
N PRO A 166 -6.88 12.60 16.30
CA PRO A 166 -5.83 12.06 17.14
C PRO A 166 -5.34 10.71 16.61
N ARG A 167 -4.04 10.49 16.63
CA ARG A 167 -3.41 9.23 16.20
C ARG A 167 -3.83 8.08 17.13
N ARG A 168 -4.36 6.99 16.55
CA ARG A 168 -4.82 5.78 17.24
C ARG A 168 -3.92 4.57 16.96
N MET A 169 -3.34 4.48 15.78
CA MET A 169 -2.53 3.33 15.34
C MET A 169 -1.11 3.76 14.94
N LEU A 170 -0.17 2.81 14.90
CA LEU A 170 1.21 3.06 14.43
C LEU A 170 1.32 3.19 12.90
N THR A 171 0.32 2.69 12.17
CA THR A 171 0.20 2.83 10.71
C THR A 171 -0.31 4.20 10.29
N GLU A 172 -0.87 4.98 11.22
CA GLU A 172 -1.31 6.34 10.95
C GLU A 172 -0.11 7.30 11.03
N PRO A 173 -0.09 8.37 10.21
CA PRO A 173 0.99 9.33 10.24
C PRO A 173 1.09 9.99 11.63
N PRO A 174 2.29 10.49 12.00
CA PRO A 174 2.46 11.27 13.23
C PRO A 174 1.56 12.50 13.24
N THR A 175 1.24 12.99 14.44
CA THR A 175 0.44 14.20 14.64
C THR A 175 1.07 15.41 13.95
N GLY A 176 0.28 16.18 13.20
CA GLY A 176 0.68 17.37 12.46
C GLY A 176 0.85 17.13 10.96
N TYR A 177 0.85 15.88 10.51
CA TYR A 177 1.07 15.53 9.09
C TYR A 177 -0.22 15.48 8.28
N ARG A 178 -1.38 15.38 8.93
CA ARG A 178 -2.68 15.43 8.26
C ARG A 178 -3.25 16.85 8.21
N ALA A 179 -2.76 17.76 9.06
CA ALA A 179 -3.13 19.16 9.03
C ALA A 179 -2.57 19.86 7.77
N PRO A 180 -3.39 20.65 7.06
CA PRO A 180 -2.91 21.49 5.97
C PRO A 180 -2.00 22.61 6.50
N ALA A 181 -1.11 23.15 5.67
CA ALA A 181 -0.28 24.29 6.04
C ALA A 181 -1.15 25.50 6.44
N ALA A 182 -0.67 26.34 7.35
CA ALA A 182 -1.42 27.51 7.85
C ALA A 182 -1.90 28.49 6.75
N THR A 183 -1.25 28.47 5.59
CA THR A 183 -1.58 29.30 4.42
C THR A 183 -2.51 28.61 3.41
N ALA A 184 -2.79 27.32 3.58
CA ALA A 184 -3.65 26.57 2.69
C ALA A 184 -5.12 26.84 3.02
N ALA A 185 -5.94 27.00 1.98
CA ALA A 185 -7.38 27.18 2.16
C ALA A 185 -8.01 25.89 2.72
N VAL A 186 -8.56 25.96 3.93
CA VAL A 186 -9.30 24.88 4.58
C VAL A 186 -10.78 25.24 4.49
N GLY A 187 -11.50 24.55 3.61
CA GLY A 187 -12.91 24.79 3.31
C GLY A 187 -13.27 24.16 1.97
N PRO A 188 -14.57 23.97 1.67
CA PRO A 188 -14.97 24.03 0.26
C PRO A 188 -14.38 25.34 -0.24
N GLY A 189 -13.41 25.30 -1.17
CA GLY A 189 -12.72 26.51 -1.61
C GLY A 189 -13.71 27.56 -2.16
N ARG A 190 -13.23 28.63 -2.77
CA ARG A 190 -14.13 29.68 -3.32
C ARG A 190 -15.24 29.15 -4.26
N ASN A 191 -15.07 27.94 -4.83
CA ASN A 191 -16.07 27.20 -5.62
C ASN A 191 -16.35 25.78 -5.09
N GLY A 192 -16.08 25.49 -3.81
CA GLY A 192 -16.35 24.16 -3.27
C GLY A 192 -17.86 23.92 -3.08
N PRO A 193 -18.28 22.66 -2.90
CA PRO A 193 -19.69 22.34 -2.70
C PRO A 193 -20.22 23.09 -1.47
N VAL A 194 -21.16 24.02 -1.70
CA VAL A 194 -21.90 24.66 -0.62
C VAL A 194 -23.04 23.70 -0.27
N GLU A 195 -23.11 23.26 0.98
CA GLU A 195 -24.29 22.53 1.45
C GLU A 195 -25.53 23.40 1.23
N ASP A 196 -26.46 22.90 0.42
CA ASP A 196 -27.73 23.57 0.20
C ASP A 196 -28.60 23.44 1.46
N LYS A 197 -28.57 24.49 2.30
CA LYS A 197 -29.36 24.58 3.52
C LYS A 197 -30.84 24.91 3.24
N GLN A 198 -31.20 25.18 1.98
CA GLN A 198 -32.56 25.56 1.58
C GLN A 198 -33.35 24.39 0.98
N ALA A 199 -32.71 23.24 0.73
CA ALA A 199 -33.39 22.04 0.25
C ALA A 199 -34.22 21.38 1.37
N VAL A 200 -35.38 21.97 1.67
CA VAL A 200 -36.44 21.35 2.48
C VAL A 200 -36.78 19.98 1.86
N GLY A 201 -36.76 18.90 2.64
CA GLY A 201 -37.05 17.55 2.17
C GLY A 201 -35.84 16.63 1.96
N GLN A 202 -34.66 17.15 1.54
CA GLN A 202 -33.53 16.25 1.24
C GLN A 202 -32.81 15.76 2.50
N ARG A 203 -32.62 16.64 3.49
CA ARG A 203 -32.06 16.24 4.79
C ARG A 203 -32.99 15.25 5.50
N GLU A 204 -34.29 15.50 5.45
CA GLU A 204 -35.36 14.67 6.01
C GLU A 204 -35.40 13.26 5.38
N PHE A 205 -35.17 13.15 4.07
CA PHE A 205 -35.08 11.86 3.37
C PHE A 205 -33.82 11.06 3.77
N VAL A 206 -32.68 11.74 3.94
CA VAL A 206 -31.41 11.09 4.31
C VAL A 206 -31.39 10.67 5.79
N THR A 207 -31.99 11.45 6.68
CA THR A 207 -32.07 11.13 8.12
C THR A 207 -33.29 10.31 8.51
N GLY A 208 -34.24 10.11 7.58
CA GLY A 208 -35.46 9.33 7.81
C GLY A 208 -36.47 9.99 8.75
N GLN A 209 -36.32 11.28 9.05
CA GLN A 209 -37.29 12.05 9.84
C GLN A 209 -38.20 12.85 8.91
N GLY A 210 -39.51 12.63 9.00
CA GLY A 210 -40.50 13.36 8.20
C GLY A 210 -40.53 14.86 8.51
N PRO A 211 -41.05 15.69 7.59
CA PRO A 211 -41.06 17.15 7.74
C PRO A 211 -41.88 17.57 8.96
N VAL A 212 -41.29 18.42 9.81
CA VAL A 212 -42.00 19.05 10.93
C VAL A 212 -42.86 20.17 10.36
N MET A 213 -44.15 19.90 10.13
CA MET A 213 -45.10 20.94 9.77
C MET A 213 -45.37 21.85 10.99
N ARG A 214 -45.23 23.16 10.81
CA ARG A 214 -45.73 24.18 11.74
C ARG A 214 -47.17 24.54 11.38
#